data_AF-A0A1F5B219-F1
#
_entry.id   AF-A0A1F5B219-F1
#
_cell.length_a   1.000
_cell.length_b   1.000
_cell.length_c   1.000
_cell.angle_alpha   90.00
_cell.angle_beta   90.00
_cell.angle_gamma   90.00
#
_symmetry.space_group_name_H-M   'P 1'
#
loop_
_entity.id
_entity.type
_entity.pdbx_description
1 polymer ?
#
loop_
_entity_poly.entity_id
_entity_poly.type
_entity_poly.pdbx_seq_one_letter_code
_entity_poly.pdbx_strand_id
1 'polypeptide(L)'
;MRRLEEAFNRSGSSRFLNSPAGRIFRLVAGLGFLVVGYVYRGHALGVLSMVWSVFPLSAGALDICYFSALLGGPLSGAKIRARYKTG
;
A
#
# COMPACT_ATOMS: atom_id res chain seq x y z
N MET A 1 12.80 1.71 17.60
CA MET A 1 11.81 1.63 16.49
C MET A 1 11.82 0.29 15.75
N ARG A 2 12.97 -0.41 15.57
CA ARG A 2 13.08 -1.72 14.87
C ARG A 2 12.08 -2.84 15.28
N ARG A 3 11.50 -2.81 16.49
CA ARG A 3 10.48 -3.81 16.88
C ARG A 3 9.15 -3.68 16.12
N LEU A 4 8.74 -2.47 15.74
CA LEU A 4 7.42 -2.23 15.14
C LEU A 4 7.37 -2.70 13.68
N GLU A 5 8.39 -2.38 12.88
CA GLU A 5 8.50 -2.87 11.49
C GLU A 5 8.57 -4.40 11.45
N GLU A 6 9.31 -5.03 12.37
CA GLU A 6 9.49 -6.48 12.40
C GLU A 6 8.19 -7.18 12.80
N ALA A 7 7.50 -6.66 13.83
CA ALA A 7 6.19 -7.18 14.25
C ALA A 7 5.14 -7.03 13.15
N PHE A 8 5.07 -5.87 12.50
CA PHE A 8 4.17 -5.66 11.37
C PHE A 8 4.54 -6.55 10.17
N ASN A 9 5.82 -6.61 9.78
CA ASN A 9 6.24 -7.34 8.59
C ASN A 9 6.14 -8.87 8.73
N ARG A 10 6.13 -9.39 9.96
CA ARG A 10 5.82 -10.80 10.26
C ARG A 10 4.32 -11.08 10.41
N SER A 11 3.47 -10.05 10.45
CA SER A 11 2.02 -10.23 10.60
C SER A 11 1.36 -10.76 9.32
N GLY A 12 0.21 -11.41 9.49
CA GLY A 12 -0.63 -11.86 8.36
C GLY A 12 -1.06 -10.71 7.44
N SER A 13 -1.31 -9.53 8.00
CA SER A 13 -1.67 -8.32 7.24
C SER A 13 -0.56 -7.89 6.29
N SER A 14 0.70 -7.85 6.75
CA SER A 14 1.83 -7.53 5.87
C SER A 14 2.06 -8.61 4.83
N ARG A 15 1.86 -9.89 5.16
CA ARG A 15 1.95 -10.99 4.19
C ARG A 15 0.89 -10.86 3.08
N PHE A 16 -0.36 -10.55 3.44
CA PHE A 16 -1.43 -10.31 2.46
C PHE A 16 -1.09 -9.09 1.60
N LEU A 17 -0.76 -7.96 2.24
CA LEU A 17 -0.40 -6.72 1.56
C LEU A 17 0.78 -6.92 0.59
N ASN A 18 1.82 -7.65 0.94
CA ASN A 18 2.98 -7.87 0.05
C ASN A 18 2.80 -9.01 -0.95
N SER A 19 1.65 -9.69 -0.96
CA SER A 19 1.33 -10.75 -1.93
C SER A 19 0.83 -10.20 -3.27
N PRO A 20 0.81 -11.02 -4.35
CA PRO A 20 0.18 -10.62 -5.62
C PRO A 20 -1.29 -10.20 -5.45
N ALA A 21 -2.05 -10.88 -4.58
CA ALA A 21 -3.43 -10.50 -4.28
C ALA A 21 -3.52 -9.12 -3.60
N GLY A 22 -2.62 -8.83 -2.66
CA GLY A 22 -2.53 -7.51 -2.04
C GLY A 22 -2.15 -6.41 -3.02
N ARG A 23 -1.35 -6.73 -4.04
CA ARG A 23 -1.01 -5.80 -5.13
C ARG A 23 -2.25 -5.44 -5.96
N ILE A 24 -3.02 -6.44 -6.37
CA ILE A 24 -4.29 -6.26 -7.09
C ILE A 24 -5.27 -5.44 -6.24
N PHE A 25 -5.42 -5.80 -4.96
CA PHE A 25 -6.30 -5.07 -4.04
C PHE A 25 -5.97 -3.57 -3.99
N ARG A 26 -4.70 -3.20 -3.88
CA ARG A 26 -4.29 -1.78 -3.87
C ARG A 26 -4.57 -1.08 -5.20
N LEU A 27 -4.33 -1.75 -6.34
CA LEU A 27 -4.65 -1.18 -7.64
C LEU A 27 -6.15 -0.93 -7.79
N VAL A 28 -6.98 -1.88 -7.38
CA VAL A 28 -8.45 -1.75 -7.41
C VAL A 28 -8.92 -0.64 -6.47
N ALA A 29 -8.43 -0.60 -5.23
CA ALA A 29 -8.77 0.44 -4.28
C ALA A 29 -8.37 1.83 -4.79
N GLY A 30 -7.15 1.96 -5.33
CA GLY A 30 -6.66 3.21 -5.90
C GLY A 30 -7.45 3.66 -7.12
N LEU A 31 -7.78 2.74 -8.03
CA LEU A 31 -8.64 3.05 -9.16
C LEU A 31 -10.03 3.50 -8.69
N GLY A 32 -10.59 2.87 -7.65
CA GLY A 32 -11.84 3.28 -7.02
C GLY A 32 -11.79 4.72 -6.51
N PHE A 33 -10.76 5.09 -5.73
CA PHE A 33 -10.58 6.47 -5.26
C PHE A 33 -10.41 7.48 -6.40
N LEU A 34 -9.72 7.09 -7.48
CA LEU A 34 -9.54 7.94 -8.65
C LEU A 34 -10.87 8.18 -9.37
N VAL A 35 -11.66 7.12 -9.60
CA VAL A 35 -12.97 7.21 -10.25
C VAL A 35 -13.92 8.06 -9.42
N VAL A 36 -14.02 7.80 -8.11
CA VAL A 36 -14.85 8.61 -7.19
C VAL A 36 -14.40 10.08 -7.23
N GLY A 37 -13.10 10.33 -7.11
CA GLY A 37 -12.57 11.68 -7.14
C GLY A 37 -12.84 12.41 -8.44
N TYR A 38 -12.75 11.70 -9.58
CA TYR A 38 -13.05 12.25 -10.90
C TYR A 38 -14.54 12.60 -11.08
N VAL A 39 -15.44 11.76 -10.57
CA VAL A 39 -16.89 12.00 -10.58
C VAL A 39 -17.23 13.24 -9.74
N TYR A 40 -16.61 13.38 -8.57
CA TYR A 40 -16.86 14.50 -7.64
C TYR A 40 -15.82 15.63 -7.75
N ARG A 41 -15.15 15.80 -8.90
CA ARG A 41 -14.03 16.74 -9.08
C ARG A 41 -14.35 18.22 -8.79
N GLY A 42 -15.63 18.59 -8.77
CA GLY A 42 -16.07 19.93 -8.37
C GLY A 42 -16.05 20.19 -6.86
N HIS A 43 -15.83 19.15 -6.04
CA HIS A 43 -15.79 19.24 -4.59
C HIS A 43 -14.38 19.01 -4.05
N ALA A 44 -14.03 19.71 -2.97
CA ALA A 44 -12.75 19.54 -2.29
C ALA A 44 -12.45 18.07 -1.92
N LEU A 45 -13.47 17.33 -1.45
CA LEU A 45 -13.34 15.91 -1.13
C LEU A 45 -13.07 15.03 -2.36
N GLY A 46 -13.60 15.38 -3.53
CA GLY A 46 -13.31 14.68 -4.78
C GLY A 46 -11.86 14.86 -5.20
N VAL A 47 -11.35 16.10 -5.12
CA VAL A 47 -9.94 16.39 -5.38
C VAL A 47 -9.03 15.64 -4.40
N LEU A 48 -9.35 15.65 -3.10
CA LEU A 48 -8.61 14.88 -2.10
C LEU A 48 -8.61 13.38 -2.39
N SER A 49 -9.73 12.81 -2.83
CA SER A 49 -9.82 11.42 -3.25
C SER A 49 -8.90 11.12 -4.44
N MET A 50 -8.86 12.00 -5.45
CA MET A 50 -7.93 11.84 -6.58
C MET A 50 -6.47 11.88 -6.12
N VAL A 51 -6.10 12.85 -5.28
CA VAL A 51 -4.74 12.95 -4.75
C VAL A 51 -4.40 11.70 -3.91
N TRP A 52 -5.33 11.25 -3.07
CA TRP A 52 -5.14 10.06 -2.24
C TRP A 52 -4.96 8.80 -3.08
N SER A 53 -5.63 8.68 -4.23
CA SER A 53 -5.54 7.52 -5.13
C SER A 53 -4.11 7.21 -5.60
N VAL A 54 -3.23 8.23 -5.62
CA VAL A 54 -1.82 8.08 -6.00
C VAL A 54 -1.11 7.08 -5.11
N PHE A 55 -1.38 7.07 -3.79
CA PHE A 55 -0.73 6.16 -2.84
C PHE A 55 -1.03 4.67 -3.10
N PRO A 56 -2.29 4.20 -3.12
CA PRO A 56 -2.58 2.80 -3.43
C PRO A 56 -2.23 2.42 -4.87
N LEU A 57 -2.37 3.33 -5.85
CA LEU A 57 -1.97 3.06 -7.23
C LEU A 57 -0.46 2.86 -7.36
N SER A 58 0.37 3.75 -6.78
CA SER A 58 1.83 3.58 -6.79
C SER A 58 2.26 2.37 -5.97
N ALA A 59 1.64 2.13 -4.82
CA ALA A 59 1.88 0.95 -3.98
C ALA A 59 1.64 -0.36 -4.73
N GLY A 60 0.53 -0.43 -5.47
CA GLY A 60 0.22 -1.54 -6.35
C GLY A 60 1.16 -1.61 -7.54
N ALA A 61 1.34 -0.53 -8.30
CA ALA A 61 2.09 -0.55 -9.55
C ALA A 61 3.59 -0.85 -9.33
N LEU A 62 4.20 -0.26 -8.30
CA LEU A 62 5.64 -0.33 -8.05
C LEU A 62 6.06 -1.42 -7.06
N ASP A 63 5.11 -2.23 -6.55
CA ASP A 63 5.36 -3.21 -5.48
C ASP A 63 6.05 -2.57 -4.25
N ILE A 64 5.47 -1.45 -3.78
CA ILE A 64 5.95 -0.71 -2.61
C ILE A 64 4.93 -0.77 -1.45
N CYS A 65 5.45 -0.79 -0.22
CA CYS A 65 4.65 -0.83 1.01
C CYS A 65 4.97 0.39 1.89
N TYR A 66 4.14 1.43 1.78
CA TYR A 66 4.28 2.64 2.60
C TYR A 66 4.19 2.37 4.11
N PHE A 67 3.38 1.41 4.55
CA PHE A 67 3.28 1.04 5.97
C PHE A 67 4.59 0.48 6.52
N SER A 68 5.27 -0.39 5.77
CA SER A 68 6.58 -0.91 6.19
C SER A 68 7.60 0.22 6.28
N ALA A 69 7.66 1.10 5.28
CA ALA A 69 8.56 2.26 5.28
C ALA A 69 8.28 3.21 6.45
N LEU A 70 7.01 3.50 6.73
CA LEU A 70 6.60 4.37 7.83
C LEU A 70 7.02 3.83 9.20
N LEU A 71 7.06 2.50 9.36
CA LEU A 71 7.46 1.84 10.60
C LEU A 71 8.98 1.64 10.75
N GLY A 72 9.78 2.04 9.74
CA GLY A 72 11.24 1.90 9.71
C GLY A 72 11.76 0.75 8.84
N GLY A 73 10.87 -0.05 8.26
CA GLY A 73 11.19 -1.19 7.42
C GLY A 73 11.45 -0.85 5.94
N PRO A 74 11.74 -1.85 5.10
CA PRO A 74 12.00 -1.64 3.68
C PRO A 74 10.73 -1.19 2.94
N LEU A 75 10.90 -0.27 1.98
CA LEU A 75 9.82 0.21 1.10
C LEU A 75 9.41 -0.84 0.05
N SER A 76 10.37 -1.61 -0.47
CA SER A 76 10.13 -2.61 -1.51
C SER A 76 9.44 -3.86 -0.95
N GLY A 77 8.30 -4.23 -1.54
CA GLY A 77 7.58 -5.46 -1.23
C GLY A 77 8.42 -6.71 -1.47
N ALA A 78 9.23 -6.73 -2.53
CA ALA A 78 10.18 -7.81 -2.79
C ALA A 78 11.20 -7.99 -1.65
N LYS A 79 11.75 -6.89 -1.12
CA LYS A 79 12.66 -6.93 0.04
C LYS A 79 11.95 -7.43 1.31
N ILE A 80 10.70 -7.02 1.52
CA ILE A 80 9.88 -7.51 2.65
C ILE A 80 9.68 -9.03 2.53
N ARG A 81 9.25 -9.51 1.35
CA ARG A 81 9.07 -10.94 1.08
C ARG A 81 10.36 -11.75 1.21
N ALA A 82 11.51 -11.18 0.87
CA ALA A 82 12.79 -11.87 1.02
C ALA A 82 13.23 -11.96 2.50
N ARG A 83 13.08 -10.87 3.26
CA ARG A 83 13.58 -10.74 4.63
C ARG A 83 12.67 -11.36 5.70
N TYR A 84 11.36 -11.28 5.50
CA TYR A 84 10.37 -11.64 6.52
C TYR A 84 9.56 -12.89 6.17
N LYS A 85 10.12 -13.77 5.32
CA LYS A 85 9.62 -15.13 5.17
C LYS A 85 9.72 -15.81 6.54
N THR A 86 8.57 -16.04 7.16
CA THR A 86 8.45 -17.07 8.20
C THR A 86 8.70 -18.41 7.52
N GLY A 87 9.84 -19.03 7.84
CA GLY A 87 9.97 -20.48 7.75
C GLY A 87 8.99 -21.14 8.70
#